data_AF-A0A7Y8A3T5-F1
#
_entry.id   AF-A0A7Y8A3T5-F1
#
_cell.length_a   1.000
_cell.length_b   1.000
_cell.length_c   1.000
_cell.angle_alpha   90.00
_cell.angle_beta   90.00
_cell.angle_gamma   90.00
#
_symmetry.space_group_name_H-M   'P 1'
#
loop_
_entity.id
_entity.type
_entity.pdbx_description
1 polymer ?
#
loop_
_entity_poly.entity_id
_entity_poly.type
_entity_poly.pdbx_seq_one_letter_code
_entity_poly.pdbx_strand_id
1 'polypeptide(L)'
;MRVREWSVGLLVLASLGCSTQAMAACSVGTTSPASFGTAVSSISVRTTPQTSSTASGGLNCTSALISLLASNDHFYGTITGSSQGGMVGPTGDVISYTVYANNTASFPMTRGTAFDFGGPGGIAQTAGLIAGPGTKTLPLYLSTTIGSNVAAGTYSETLSIFWNWNYCSGIGIGGICLGRDINSGTTTLTVSVTVANDCTINAPNIAFGSAPVISGFTPVTGQASIACTKGTAYTVGISDGQNPVSVGGQRRMISGSNFLNYDIFKSATTTRWGSVTTARRASSTAEVNPGNGLGTGSQVFNFNAAIYTNQATPPAGTYIDNVVLDVGF
;
A
#
# COMPACT_ATOMS: atom_id res chain seq x y z
N MET A 1 -69.43 -6.35 49.10
CA MET A 1 -69.20 -6.17 47.64
C MET A 1 -68.74 -4.73 47.43
N ARG A 2 -67.79 -4.46 46.53
CA ARG A 2 -67.06 -3.17 46.30
C ARG A 2 -65.72 -2.99 47.01
N VAL A 3 -64.72 -3.81 46.68
CA VAL A 3 -63.28 -3.43 46.81
C VAL A 3 -62.43 -4.08 45.70
N ARG A 4 -62.92 -5.15 45.04
CA ARG A 4 -62.11 -6.00 44.13
C ARG A 4 -62.05 -5.56 42.66
N GLU A 5 -62.65 -4.44 42.28
CA GLU A 5 -62.70 -3.97 40.88
C GLU A 5 -61.72 -2.82 40.59
N TRP A 6 -61.22 -2.13 41.61
CA TRP A 6 -60.30 -1.00 41.44
C TRP A 6 -58.82 -1.40 41.28
N SER A 7 -58.45 -2.61 41.70
CA SER A 7 -57.05 -3.08 41.62
C SER A 7 -56.67 -3.59 40.22
N VAL A 8 -57.64 -4.00 39.41
CA VAL A 8 -57.40 -4.48 38.03
C VAL A 8 -57.35 -3.32 37.04
N GLY A 9 -58.13 -2.25 37.26
CA GLY A 9 -58.10 -1.04 36.43
C GLY A 9 -56.78 -0.26 36.53
N LEU A 10 -56.15 -0.23 37.71
CA LEU A 10 -54.89 0.49 37.91
C LEU A 10 -53.68 -0.21 37.28
N LEU A 11 -53.71 -1.54 37.17
CA LEU A 11 -52.64 -2.34 36.55
C LEU A 11 -52.70 -2.31 35.02
N VAL A 12 -53.89 -2.18 34.43
CA VAL A 12 -54.04 -2.06 32.97
C VAL A 12 -53.69 -0.65 32.49
N LEU A 13 -54.08 0.42 33.22
CA LEU A 13 -53.69 1.79 32.84
C LEU A 13 -52.19 2.11 33.02
N ALA A 14 -51.47 1.40 33.91
CA ALA A 14 -50.02 1.57 34.05
C ALA A 14 -49.21 0.98 32.89
N SER A 15 -49.81 0.09 32.08
CA SER A 15 -49.13 -0.54 30.93
C SER A 15 -49.29 0.21 29.60
N LEU A 16 -50.20 1.19 29.49
CA LEU A 16 -50.46 1.93 28.24
C LEU A 16 -49.67 3.24 28.08
N GLY A 17 -48.87 3.64 29.08
CA GLY A 17 -48.18 4.94 29.09
C GLY A 17 -46.69 4.92 28.77
N CYS A 18 -46.07 3.76 28.60
CA CYS A 18 -44.64 3.66 28.32
C CYS A 18 -44.43 3.24 26.86
N SER A 19 -44.66 4.17 25.93
CA SER A 19 -44.01 4.12 24.62
C SER A 19 -42.51 4.34 24.83
N THR A 20 -41.83 3.32 25.35
CA THR A 20 -40.39 3.24 25.23
C THR A 20 -40.12 3.21 23.73
N GLN A 21 -39.48 4.25 23.22
CA GLN A 21 -38.89 4.17 21.90
C GLN A 21 -37.94 2.98 21.99
N ALA A 22 -38.28 1.88 21.33
CA ALA A 22 -37.37 0.75 21.17
C ALA A 22 -36.19 1.30 20.38
N MET A 23 -35.15 1.75 21.09
CA MET A 23 -33.93 2.19 20.46
C MET A 23 -33.39 1.00 19.67
N ALA A 24 -33.23 1.18 18.36
CA ALA A 24 -32.59 0.17 17.53
C ALA A 24 -31.23 -0.12 18.16
N ALA A 25 -31.00 -1.38 18.51
CA ALA A 25 -29.77 -1.78 19.15
C ALA A 25 -28.64 -1.71 18.13
N CYS A 26 -28.90 -2.06 16.86
CA CYS A 26 -27.98 -1.83 15.76
C CYS A 26 -28.46 -0.72 14.81
N SER A 27 -27.51 -0.05 14.17
CA SER A 27 -27.74 0.95 13.15
C SER A 27 -26.60 0.97 12.14
N VAL A 28 -26.90 1.46 10.93
CA VAL A 28 -25.87 1.80 9.95
C VAL A 28 -25.37 3.21 10.24
N GLY A 29 -24.06 3.35 10.47
CA GLY A 29 -23.42 4.64 10.69
C GLY A 29 -22.35 4.96 9.64
N THR A 30 -21.61 6.02 9.92
CA THR A 30 -20.51 6.46 9.08
C THR A 30 -19.36 5.47 9.14
N THR A 31 -18.78 5.18 7.97
CA THR A 31 -17.58 4.37 7.90
C THR A 31 -16.35 5.22 8.17
N SER A 32 -15.26 4.55 8.54
CA SER A 32 -13.92 5.14 8.57
C SER A 32 -13.16 4.68 7.31
N PRO A 33 -12.62 5.60 6.49
CA PRO A 33 -11.86 5.23 5.31
C PRO A 33 -10.69 4.29 5.63
N ALA A 34 -10.46 3.29 4.77
CA ALA A 34 -9.26 2.46 4.83
C ALA A 34 -8.18 3.03 3.92
N SER A 35 -6.94 3.07 4.38
CA SER A 35 -5.81 3.45 3.55
C SER A 35 -4.63 2.52 3.75
N PHE A 36 -4.08 2.00 2.65
CA PHE A 36 -2.85 1.20 2.67
C PHE A 36 -1.58 2.05 2.84
N GLY A 37 -1.71 3.38 2.90
CA GLY A 37 -0.60 4.31 3.10
C GLY A 37 -0.53 5.41 2.03
N THR A 38 0.28 6.44 2.32
CA THR A 38 0.39 7.66 1.49
C THR A 38 1.66 7.72 0.63
N ALA A 39 2.59 6.78 0.79
CA ALA A 39 3.84 6.73 0.04
C ALA A 39 4.31 5.27 -0.17
N VAL A 40 3.41 4.41 -0.64
CA VAL A 40 3.72 3.00 -0.87
C VAL A 40 4.53 2.88 -2.17
N SER A 41 5.69 2.23 -2.13
CA SER A 41 6.50 1.98 -3.32
C SER A 41 5.71 1.20 -4.40
N SER A 42 5.84 1.62 -5.67
CA SER A 42 5.28 0.89 -6.82
C SER A 42 5.82 -0.54 -6.94
N ILE A 43 7.04 -0.79 -6.44
CA ILE A 43 7.66 -2.12 -6.42
C ILE A 43 6.98 -2.96 -5.32
N SER A 44 6.79 -2.39 -4.13
CA SER A 44 6.09 -3.09 -3.03
C SER A 44 4.66 -3.46 -3.40
N VAL A 45 3.91 -2.58 -4.10
CA VAL A 45 2.56 -2.91 -4.61
C VAL A 45 2.59 -4.17 -5.50
N ARG A 46 3.66 -4.36 -6.27
CA ARG A 46 3.81 -5.51 -7.15
C ARG A 46 4.29 -6.78 -6.43
N THR A 47 5.16 -6.67 -5.42
CA THR A 47 5.86 -7.82 -4.84
C THR A 47 5.32 -8.28 -3.49
N THR A 48 4.63 -7.41 -2.75
CA THR A 48 4.30 -7.65 -1.34
C THR A 48 2.86 -7.21 -1.04
N PRO A 49 2.02 -8.05 -0.41
CA PRO A 49 0.69 -7.63 0.02
C PRO A 49 0.77 -6.47 1.02
N GLN A 50 -0.06 -5.45 0.84
CA GLN A 50 -0.23 -4.35 1.77
C GLN A 50 -1.53 -4.57 2.54
N THR A 51 -1.51 -4.42 3.86
CA THR A 51 -2.68 -4.64 4.71
C THR A 51 -3.17 -3.34 5.34
N SER A 52 -4.48 -3.20 5.49
CA SER A 52 -5.14 -2.06 6.15
C SER A 52 -6.37 -2.54 6.90
N SER A 53 -6.94 -1.70 7.75
CA SER A 53 -8.23 -1.93 8.39
C SER A 53 -9.04 -0.63 8.51
N THR A 54 -10.35 -0.75 8.69
CA THR A 54 -11.23 0.36 9.07
C THR A 54 -11.40 0.39 10.58
N ALA A 55 -11.58 1.58 11.16
CA ALA A 55 -12.07 1.69 12.54
C ALA A 55 -13.58 1.37 12.64
N SER A 56 -14.32 1.57 11.55
CA SER A 56 -15.73 1.21 11.42
C SER A 56 -16.06 0.88 9.96
N GLY A 57 -16.58 -0.31 9.72
CA GLY A 57 -17.23 -0.74 8.48
C GLY A 57 -18.68 -0.26 8.36
N GLY A 58 -19.15 0.51 9.34
CA GLY A 58 -20.44 1.20 9.30
C GLY A 58 -21.62 0.43 9.90
N LEU A 59 -21.40 -0.76 10.47
CA LEU A 59 -22.36 -1.39 11.38
C LEU A 59 -22.00 -1.05 12.82
N ASN A 60 -22.93 -0.43 13.55
CA ASN A 60 -22.75 -0.09 14.96
C ASN A 60 -23.88 -0.67 15.78
N CYS A 61 -23.55 -1.36 16.86
CA CYS A 61 -24.52 -1.94 17.78
C CYS A 61 -24.26 -1.47 19.21
N THR A 62 -25.33 -1.11 19.92
CA THR A 62 -25.32 -0.68 21.32
C THR A 62 -26.05 -1.76 22.11
N SER A 63 -25.30 -2.67 22.73
CA SER A 63 -25.85 -3.68 23.63
C SER A 63 -25.84 -3.18 25.07
N ALA A 64 -26.98 -3.30 25.76
CA ALA A 64 -27.08 -3.05 27.19
C ALA A 64 -26.98 -4.34 28.03
N LEU A 65 -27.22 -5.50 27.40
CA LEU A 65 -27.25 -6.83 28.02
C LEU A 65 -26.42 -7.81 27.17
N ILE A 66 -26.00 -8.93 27.78
CA ILE A 66 -25.36 -10.03 27.06
C ILE A 66 -26.47 -10.83 26.37
N SER A 67 -26.51 -10.81 25.04
CA SER A 67 -27.38 -11.68 24.26
C SER A 67 -26.57 -12.85 23.69
N LEU A 68 -27.13 -14.06 23.73
CA LEU A 68 -26.61 -15.22 23.02
C LEU A 68 -27.30 -15.31 21.65
N LEU A 69 -26.52 -15.44 20.58
CA LEU A 69 -27.09 -15.66 19.25
C LEU A 69 -27.88 -16.97 19.23
N ALA A 70 -29.13 -16.89 18.79
CA ALA A 70 -29.90 -18.07 18.42
C ALA A 70 -29.46 -18.58 17.03
N SER A 71 -29.80 -19.82 16.70
CA SER A 71 -29.45 -20.44 15.40
C SER A 71 -30.00 -19.72 14.17
N ASN A 72 -30.97 -18.80 14.34
CA ASN A 72 -31.59 -18.03 13.27
C ASN A 72 -31.17 -16.55 13.28
N ASP A 73 -30.18 -16.18 14.10
CA ASP A 73 -29.66 -14.82 14.16
C ASP A 73 -28.54 -14.62 13.16
N HIS A 74 -28.58 -13.51 12.43
CA HIS A 74 -27.60 -13.22 11.39
C HIS A 74 -27.21 -11.75 11.35
N PHE A 75 -25.99 -11.50 10.87
CA PHE A 75 -25.47 -10.20 10.54
C PHE A 75 -24.82 -10.28 9.17
N TYR A 76 -25.56 -9.92 8.13
CA TYR A 76 -25.05 -9.97 6.76
C TYR A 76 -24.43 -8.64 6.35
N GLY A 77 -23.22 -8.72 5.80
CA GLY A 77 -22.60 -7.62 5.05
C GLY A 77 -22.38 -8.03 3.60
N THR A 78 -22.91 -7.26 2.66
CA THR A 78 -22.70 -7.45 1.22
C THR A 78 -21.93 -6.27 0.65
N ILE A 79 -20.74 -6.52 0.11
CA ILE A 79 -19.88 -5.48 -0.46
C ILE A 79 -20.07 -5.45 -1.96
N THR A 80 -20.37 -4.28 -2.50
CA THR A 80 -20.31 -3.97 -3.93
C THR A 80 -19.34 -2.81 -4.14
N GLY A 81 -18.76 -2.71 -5.34
CA GLY A 81 -17.79 -1.67 -5.64
C GLY A 81 -17.75 -1.38 -7.12
N SER A 82 -16.63 -0.81 -7.57
CA SER A 82 -16.42 -0.55 -8.99
C SER A 82 -16.45 -1.84 -9.80
N SER A 83 -16.88 -1.74 -11.06
CA SER A 83 -16.82 -2.84 -12.03
C SER A 83 -15.38 -3.27 -12.37
N GLN A 84 -14.39 -2.45 -12.01
CA GLN A 84 -12.97 -2.71 -12.20
C GLN A 84 -12.40 -3.67 -11.15
N GLY A 85 -13.13 -3.95 -10.07
CA GLY A 85 -12.72 -4.93 -9.06
C GLY A 85 -11.59 -4.48 -8.13
N GLY A 86 -11.29 -3.18 -8.05
CA GLY A 86 -10.23 -2.65 -7.20
C GLY A 86 -10.13 -1.13 -7.22
N MET A 87 -9.06 -0.61 -6.63
CA MET A 87 -8.76 0.83 -6.62
C MET A 87 -8.18 1.24 -7.97
N VAL A 88 -8.77 2.27 -8.60
CA VAL A 88 -8.35 2.76 -9.92
C VAL A 88 -7.46 3.98 -9.76
N GLY A 89 -6.34 4.00 -10.48
CA GLY A 89 -5.35 5.08 -10.47
C GLY A 89 -5.55 6.09 -11.60
N PRO A 90 -4.70 7.13 -11.64
CA PRO A 90 -4.80 8.23 -12.60
C PRO A 90 -4.59 7.81 -14.06
N THR A 91 -3.86 6.72 -14.28
CA THR A 91 -3.56 6.15 -15.60
C THR A 91 -4.55 5.05 -16.03
N GLY A 92 -5.57 4.77 -15.21
CA GLY A 92 -6.49 3.65 -15.40
C GLY A 92 -5.96 2.29 -14.89
N ASP A 93 -4.75 2.25 -14.33
CA ASP A 93 -4.21 1.07 -13.66
C ASP A 93 -5.08 0.70 -12.45
N VAL A 94 -5.20 -0.61 -12.16
CA VAL A 94 -6.03 -1.12 -11.05
C VAL A 94 -5.19 -1.89 -10.03
N ILE A 95 -5.35 -1.54 -8.76
CA ILE A 95 -4.83 -2.30 -7.62
C ILE A 95 -5.98 -3.10 -7.01
N SER A 96 -5.95 -4.41 -7.22
CA SER A 96 -6.92 -5.34 -6.66
C SER A 96 -6.63 -5.60 -5.18
N TYR A 97 -7.69 -5.83 -4.41
CA TYR A 97 -7.59 -6.15 -2.98
C TYR A 97 -8.79 -6.98 -2.54
N THR A 98 -8.61 -7.72 -1.45
CA THR A 98 -9.65 -8.50 -0.78
C THR A 98 -10.03 -7.84 0.53
N VAL A 99 -11.33 -7.80 0.84
CA VAL A 99 -11.85 -7.40 2.14
C VAL A 99 -12.07 -8.65 2.97
N TYR A 100 -11.71 -8.61 4.25
CA TYR A 100 -11.84 -9.69 5.20
C TYR A 100 -12.70 -9.24 6.38
N ALA A 101 -13.52 -10.18 6.87
CA ALA A 101 -14.42 -9.94 7.98
C ALA A 101 -13.70 -9.83 9.34
N ASN A 102 -12.46 -10.32 9.44
CA ASN A 102 -11.60 -10.18 10.62
C ASN A 102 -10.13 -9.97 10.21
N ASN A 103 -9.23 -9.90 11.20
CA ASN A 103 -7.80 -9.67 11.00
C ASN A 103 -7.04 -10.89 10.43
N THR A 104 -7.72 -11.88 9.87
CA THR A 104 -7.13 -13.09 9.28
C THR A 104 -7.56 -13.26 7.84
N ALA A 105 -6.74 -13.95 7.04
CA ALA A 105 -7.07 -14.25 5.65
C ALA A 105 -8.14 -15.36 5.49
N SER A 106 -8.65 -15.92 6.59
CA SER A 106 -9.57 -17.08 6.55
C SER A 106 -11.02 -16.71 6.25
N PHE A 107 -11.37 -15.42 6.36
CA PHE A 107 -12.75 -14.93 6.19
C PHE A 107 -12.83 -13.86 5.09
N PRO A 108 -12.50 -14.19 3.83
CA PRO A 108 -12.62 -13.24 2.73
C PRO A 108 -14.10 -12.98 2.42
N MET A 109 -14.41 -11.71 2.13
CA MET A 109 -15.72 -11.28 1.68
C MET A 109 -15.72 -11.17 0.15
N THR A 110 -16.49 -12.04 -0.50
CA THR A 110 -16.68 -11.99 -1.96
C THR A 110 -17.65 -10.87 -2.33
N ARG A 111 -17.26 -10.02 -3.29
CA ARG A 111 -18.11 -8.93 -3.78
C ARG A 111 -19.44 -9.46 -4.33
N GLY A 112 -20.53 -8.78 -4.03
CA GLY A 112 -21.90 -9.14 -4.43
C GLY A 112 -22.51 -10.33 -3.67
N THR A 113 -21.77 -10.96 -2.76
CA THR A 113 -22.26 -12.07 -1.94
C THR A 113 -22.37 -11.63 -0.48
N ALA A 114 -23.44 -12.04 0.20
CA ALA A 114 -23.62 -11.77 1.62
C ALA A 114 -22.65 -12.63 2.46
N PHE A 115 -21.88 -11.99 3.33
CA PHE A 115 -21.06 -12.67 4.33
C PHE A 115 -21.75 -12.59 5.70
N ASP A 116 -21.84 -13.71 6.41
CA ASP A 116 -22.46 -13.79 7.74
C ASP A 116 -21.45 -13.58 8.87
N PHE A 117 -21.53 -12.45 9.57
CA PHE A 117 -20.73 -12.15 10.74
C PHE A 117 -21.25 -12.84 12.01
N GLY A 118 -22.53 -13.25 12.04
CA GLY A 118 -23.13 -13.99 13.17
C GLY A 118 -22.87 -15.49 13.11
N GLY A 119 -22.51 -16.01 11.93
CA GLY A 119 -22.30 -17.43 11.64
C GLY A 119 -20.93 -17.99 12.06
N PRO A 120 -20.38 -18.98 11.30
CA PRO A 120 -19.11 -19.64 11.62
C PRO A 120 -17.96 -18.65 11.85
N GLY A 121 -17.27 -18.76 12.99
CA GLY A 121 -16.20 -17.84 13.40
C GLY A 121 -16.63 -16.80 14.44
N GLY A 122 -17.94 -16.64 14.71
CA GLY A 122 -18.45 -15.85 15.83
C GLY A 122 -18.00 -14.38 15.79
N ILE A 123 -17.81 -13.82 14.59
CA ILE A 123 -17.15 -12.51 14.42
C ILE A 123 -17.94 -11.41 15.12
N ALA A 124 -19.28 -11.39 14.98
CA ALA A 124 -20.15 -10.45 15.68
C ALA A 124 -20.01 -10.55 17.22
N GLN A 125 -19.79 -11.75 17.75
CA GLN A 125 -19.57 -11.99 19.17
C GLN A 125 -18.19 -11.45 19.61
N THR A 126 -17.14 -11.79 18.86
CA THR A 126 -15.77 -11.35 19.15
C THR A 126 -15.57 -9.84 18.98
N ALA A 127 -16.31 -9.21 18.06
CA ALA A 127 -16.38 -7.77 17.89
C ALA A 127 -17.24 -7.07 18.97
N GLY A 128 -17.90 -7.85 19.84
CA GLY A 128 -18.72 -7.34 20.93
C GLY A 128 -20.05 -6.73 20.49
N LEU A 129 -20.52 -6.99 19.27
CA LEU A 129 -21.74 -6.36 18.73
C LEU A 129 -23.00 -6.71 19.53
N ILE A 130 -22.98 -7.83 20.26
CA ILE A 130 -24.13 -8.36 20.98
C ILE A 130 -23.91 -8.49 22.50
N ALA A 131 -22.75 -8.02 23.00
CA ALA A 131 -22.39 -8.13 24.40
C ALA A 131 -21.49 -6.98 24.87
N GLY A 132 -21.83 -6.45 26.05
CA GLY A 132 -21.04 -5.44 26.77
C GLY A 132 -21.54 -4.00 26.56
N PRO A 133 -21.26 -3.09 27.50
CA PRO A 133 -21.78 -1.74 27.47
C PRO A 133 -21.14 -0.87 26.37
N GLY A 134 -21.92 0.10 25.90
CA GLY A 134 -21.50 1.10 24.93
C GLY A 134 -21.68 0.67 23.48
N THR A 135 -21.51 1.63 22.55
CA THR A 135 -21.61 1.37 21.11
C THR A 135 -20.34 0.67 20.63
N LYS A 136 -20.52 -0.46 19.95
CA LYS A 136 -19.47 -1.24 19.30
C LYS A 136 -19.61 -1.11 17.79
N THR A 137 -18.47 -1.01 17.13
CA THR A 137 -18.38 -0.84 15.68
C THR A 137 -17.68 -2.06 15.10
N LEU A 138 -18.13 -2.51 13.93
CA LEU A 138 -17.53 -3.65 13.25
C LEU A 138 -16.41 -3.19 12.32
N PRO A 139 -15.12 -3.46 12.60
CA PRO A 139 -14.04 -3.15 11.67
C PRO A 139 -14.04 -4.11 10.48
N LEU A 140 -13.51 -3.65 9.35
CA LEU A 140 -13.19 -4.48 8.19
C LEU A 140 -11.69 -4.45 7.94
N TYR A 141 -11.15 -5.54 7.44
CA TYR A 141 -9.72 -5.69 7.17
C TYR A 141 -9.52 -5.86 5.67
N LEU A 142 -8.39 -5.38 5.15
CA LEU A 142 -8.15 -5.34 3.72
C LEU A 142 -6.72 -5.77 3.44
N SER A 143 -6.51 -6.49 2.33
CA SER A 143 -5.18 -6.82 1.81
C SER A 143 -5.15 -6.65 0.31
N THR A 144 -4.15 -5.96 -0.22
CA THR A 144 -3.91 -5.91 -1.67
C THR A 144 -3.46 -7.28 -2.19
N THR A 145 -3.72 -7.52 -3.47
CA THR A 145 -3.16 -8.66 -4.21
C THR A 145 -1.89 -8.22 -4.94
N ILE A 146 -0.86 -9.06 -4.91
CA ILE A 146 0.41 -8.79 -5.61
C ILE A 146 0.25 -8.88 -7.14
N GLY A 147 1.21 -8.30 -7.88
CA GLY A 147 1.33 -8.43 -9.33
C GLY A 147 0.93 -7.19 -10.14
N SER A 148 0.25 -6.21 -9.56
CA SER A 148 -0.12 -4.98 -10.28
C SER A 148 1.12 -4.14 -10.64
N ASN A 149 1.35 -3.93 -11.94
CA ASN A 149 2.37 -3.00 -12.45
C ASN A 149 1.73 -1.63 -12.74
N VAL A 150 1.96 -0.67 -11.87
CA VAL A 150 1.16 0.55 -11.79
C VAL A 150 2.01 1.83 -11.81
N ALA A 151 1.46 2.91 -12.34
CA ALA A 151 2.08 4.24 -12.25
C ALA A 151 1.97 4.83 -10.83
N ALA A 152 2.83 5.81 -10.51
CA ALA A 152 2.68 6.57 -9.28
C ALA A 152 1.40 7.43 -9.30
N GLY A 153 0.79 7.62 -8.13
CA GLY A 153 -0.45 8.37 -7.98
C GLY A 153 -1.38 7.79 -6.93
N THR A 154 -2.51 8.45 -6.73
CA THR A 154 -3.53 8.02 -5.78
C THR A 154 -4.52 7.07 -6.47
N TYR A 155 -4.66 5.89 -5.90
CA TYR A 155 -5.63 4.88 -6.27
C TYR A 155 -6.75 4.91 -5.23
N SER A 156 -8.00 4.93 -5.69
CA SER A 156 -9.15 4.99 -4.80
C SER A 156 -10.31 4.15 -5.33
N GLU A 157 -11.10 3.62 -4.41
CA GLU A 157 -12.39 3.00 -4.68
C GLU A 157 -13.39 3.38 -3.58
N THR A 158 -14.63 3.65 -3.98
CA THR A 158 -15.76 3.76 -3.04
C THR A 158 -16.58 2.48 -3.11
N LEU A 159 -16.55 1.71 -2.03
CA LEU A 159 -17.39 0.53 -1.83
C LEU A 159 -18.77 0.95 -1.31
N SER A 160 -19.80 0.20 -1.70
CA SER A 160 -21.14 0.24 -1.11
C SER A 160 -21.34 -1.03 -0.30
N ILE A 161 -21.62 -0.88 0.98
CA ILE A 161 -21.79 -1.96 1.94
C ILE A 161 -23.25 -1.98 2.37
N PHE A 162 -23.94 -3.06 2.02
CA PHE A 162 -25.30 -3.32 2.47
C PHE A 162 -25.26 -4.22 3.71
N TRP A 163 -25.72 -3.67 4.83
CA TRP A 163 -25.88 -4.36 6.09
C TRP A 163 -27.33 -4.82 6.26
N ASN A 164 -27.53 -6.08 6.63
CA ASN A 164 -28.84 -6.67 6.90
C ASN A 164 -28.72 -7.58 8.12
N TRP A 165 -29.42 -7.24 9.20
CA TRP A 165 -29.36 -8.00 10.44
C TRP A 165 -30.74 -8.39 10.94
N ASN A 166 -30.74 -9.50 11.65
CA ASN A 166 -31.90 -10.03 12.31
C ASN A 166 -31.41 -10.82 13.51
N TYR A 167 -31.47 -10.25 14.70
CA TYR A 167 -30.94 -10.90 15.89
C TYR A 167 -31.76 -10.57 17.13
N CYS A 168 -31.60 -11.40 18.16
CA CYS A 168 -32.23 -11.12 19.44
C CYS A 168 -31.44 -10.09 20.25
N SER A 169 -31.97 -8.87 20.39
CA SER A 169 -31.34 -7.80 21.17
C SER A 169 -31.79 -7.76 22.63
N GLY A 170 -32.92 -8.40 22.96
CA GLY A 170 -33.46 -8.50 24.31
C GLY A 170 -33.24 -9.87 24.96
N ILE A 171 -34.31 -10.49 25.46
CA ILE A 171 -34.25 -11.73 26.24
C ILE A 171 -34.49 -12.93 25.32
N GLY A 172 -33.49 -13.79 25.18
CA GLY A 172 -33.58 -15.08 24.49
C GLY A 172 -33.61 -16.25 25.47
N ILE A 173 -34.75 -16.94 25.60
CA ILE A 173 -34.86 -18.19 26.40
C ILE A 173 -35.60 -19.24 25.58
N GLY A 174 -35.01 -20.44 25.44
CA GLY A 174 -35.68 -21.59 24.80
C GLY A 174 -36.07 -21.39 23.33
N GLY A 175 -35.35 -20.54 22.59
CA GLY A 175 -35.64 -20.23 21.18
C GLY A 175 -36.67 -19.11 20.96
N ILE A 176 -37.23 -18.54 22.03
CA ILE A 176 -38.11 -17.36 21.96
C ILE A 176 -37.27 -16.11 22.20
N CYS A 177 -37.39 -15.14 21.30
CA CYS A 177 -36.75 -13.84 21.44
C CYS A 177 -37.77 -12.75 21.78
N LEU A 178 -37.62 -12.11 22.94
CA LEU A 178 -38.34 -10.90 23.30
C LEU A 178 -37.44 -9.70 23.01
N GLY A 179 -37.80 -8.91 21.99
CA GLY A 179 -36.99 -7.77 21.52
C GLY A 179 -36.06 -8.20 20.38
N ARG A 180 -36.64 -8.42 19.20
CA ARG A 180 -35.86 -8.70 17.98
C ARG A 180 -35.55 -7.38 17.28
N ASP A 181 -34.29 -7.21 16.90
CA ASP A 181 -33.85 -6.09 16.08
C ASP A 181 -33.68 -6.58 14.65
N ILE A 182 -34.52 -6.05 13.76
CA ILE A 182 -34.56 -6.39 12.35
C ILE A 182 -34.50 -5.10 11.57
N ASN A 183 -33.39 -4.89 10.89
CA ASN A 183 -33.24 -3.71 10.06
C ASN A 183 -32.13 -3.95 9.02
N SER A 184 -32.04 -3.02 8.08
CA SER A 184 -31.00 -3.01 7.07
C SER A 184 -30.65 -1.58 6.70
N GLY A 185 -29.50 -1.41 6.06
CA GLY A 185 -29.11 -0.11 5.54
C GLY A 185 -27.85 -0.21 4.71
N THR A 186 -27.60 0.84 3.95
CA THR A 186 -26.42 0.94 3.08
C THR A 186 -25.54 2.08 3.55
N THR A 187 -24.23 1.84 3.53
CA THR A 187 -23.21 2.86 3.79
C THR A 187 -22.10 2.73 2.76
N THR A 188 -21.29 3.77 2.62
CA THR A 188 -20.17 3.78 1.68
C THR A 188 -18.85 3.73 2.45
N LEU A 189 -17.86 3.03 1.91
CA LEU A 189 -16.51 2.95 2.46
C LEU A 189 -15.51 3.34 1.38
N THR A 190 -14.68 4.34 1.65
CA THR A 190 -13.57 4.70 0.76
C THR A 190 -12.34 3.88 1.12
N VAL A 191 -11.73 3.27 0.11
CA VAL A 191 -10.46 2.54 0.21
C VAL A 191 -9.44 3.23 -0.69
N SER A 192 -8.25 3.54 -0.17
CA SER A 192 -7.24 4.25 -0.95
C SER A 192 -5.80 3.80 -0.70
N VAL A 193 -4.93 4.11 -1.65
CA VAL A 193 -3.48 4.06 -1.50
C VAL A 193 -2.84 5.12 -2.38
N THR A 194 -1.79 5.79 -1.88
CA THR A 194 -0.96 6.65 -2.72
C THR A 194 0.35 5.95 -3.01
N VAL A 195 0.58 5.67 -4.28
CA VAL A 195 1.76 4.99 -4.80
C VAL A 195 2.83 6.02 -5.14
N ALA A 196 4.03 5.82 -4.58
CA ALA A 196 5.21 6.64 -4.81
C ALA A 196 6.07 6.10 -5.96
N ASN A 197 6.86 7.00 -6.57
CA ASN A 197 7.90 6.61 -7.51
C ASN A 197 9.00 5.83 -6.78
N ASP A 198 9.50 4.75 -7.39
CA ASP A 198 10.58 3.94 -6.87
C ASP A 198 11.40 3.33 -8.02
N CYS A 199 12.66 3.00 -7.75
CA CYS A 199 13.56 2.37 -8.72
C CYS A 199 14.49 1.35 -8.04
N THR A 200 14.75 0.23 -8.72
CA THR A 200 15.90 -0.64 -8.41
C THR A 200 17.06 -0.33 -9.33
N ILE A 201 18.25 -0.19 -8.76
CA ILE A 201 19.50 0.11 -9.46
C ILE A 201 20.41 -1.12 -9.37
N ASN A 202 20.92 -1.58 -10.51
CA ASN A 202 22.00 -2.54 -10.58
C ASN A 202 23.19 -1.91 -11.32
N ALA A 203 24.29 -1.66 -10.61
CA ALA A 203 25.50 -1.06 -11.14
C ALA A 203 26.73 -1.86 -10.65
N PRO A 204 27.48 -2.53 -11.55
CA PRO A 204 28.64 -3.32 -11.17
C PRO A 204 29.86 -2.44 -10.85
N ASN A 205 30.80 -3.00 -10.07
CA ASN A 205 32.10 -2.38 -9.83
C ASN A 205 32.91 -2.29 -11.14
N ILE A 206 33.72 -1.24 -11.24
CA ILE A 206 34.63 -1.01 -12.38
C ILE A 206 36.05 -1.36 -11.94
N ALA A 207 36.73 -2.23 -12.69
CA ALA A 207 38.12 -2.62 -12.43
C ALA A 207 38.98 -2.36 -13.66
N PHE A 208 39.90 -1.40 -13.58
CA PHE A 208 40.83 -1.05 -14.65
C PHE A 208 41.98 -2.05 -14.84
N GLY A 209 42.15 -3.00 -13.91
CA GLY A 209 43.28 -3.92 -13.90
C GLY A 209 44.57 -3.24 -13.45
N SER A 210 45.71 -3.70 -13.98
CA SER A 210 47.04 -3.17 -13.66
C SER A 210 47.80 -2.79 -14.92
N ALA A 211 48.58 -1.73 -14.85
CA ALA A 211 49.50 -1.31 -15.91
C ALA A 211 50.76 -0.66 -15.29
N PRO A 212 51.94 -0.81 -15.93
CA PRO A 212 53.18 -0.22 -15.42
C PRO A 212 53.25 1.30 -15.61
N VAL A 213 52.50 1.84 -16.58
CA VAL A 213 52.40 3.27 -16.88
C VAL A 213 50.97 3.63 -17.25
N ILE A 214 50.61 4.91 -17.10
CA ILE A 214 49.24 5.41 -17.34
C ILE A 214 48.70 5.12 -18.75
N SER A 215 49.56 5.12 -19.78
CA SER A 215 49.17 4.82 -21.16
C SER A 215 48.89 3.33 -21.42
N GLY A 216 49.22 2.45 -20.48
CA GLY A 216 48.98 1.00 -20.58
C GLY A 216 47.59 0.57 -20.11
N PHE A 217 46.82 1.45 -19.47
CA PHE A 217 45.45 1.12 -19.06
C PHE A 217 44.50 1.17 -20.25
N THR A 218 43.76 0.08 -20.44
CA THR A 218 42.68 0.02 -21.43
C THR A 218 41.36 0.46 -20.82
N PRO A 219 40.50 1.17 -21.57
CA PRO A 219 39.16 1.48 -21.09
C PRO A 219 38.33 0.22 -20.77
N VAL A 220 37.49 0.32 -19.75
CA VAL A 220 36.60 -0.75 -19.29
C VAL A 220 35.18 -0.43 -19.75
N THR A 221 34.56 -1.35 -20.47
CA THR A 221 33.14 -1.21 -20.86
C THR A 221 32.25 -1.94 -19.86
N GLY A 222 31.08 -1.37 -19.59
CA GLY A 222 30.12 -1.93 -18.67
C GLY A 222 28.72 -1.36 -18.89
N GLN A 223 27.78 -1.80 -18.06
CA GLN A 223 26.39 -1.38 -18.14
C GLN A 223 25.78 -1.24 -16.75
N ALA A 224 24.93 -0.23 -16.57
CA ALA A 224 24.06 -0.08 -15.41
C ALA A 224 22.61 -0.35 -15.83
N SER A 225 21.86 -1.07 -15.01
CA SER A 225 20.48 -1.47 -15.29
C SER A 225 19.54 -0.87 -14.25
N ILE A 226 18.57 -0.09 -14.70
CA ILE A 226 17.65 0.68 -13.84
C ILE A 226 16.22 0.27 -14.17
N ALA A 227 15.45 -0.13 -13.15
CA ALA A 227 14.03 -0.42 -13.29
C ALA A 227 13.23 0.53 -12.40
N CYS A 228 12.46 1.43 -13.00
CA CYS A 228 11.68 2.45 -12.30
C CYS A 228 10.18 2.26 -12.48
N THR A 229 9.38 2.91 -11.63
CA THR A 229 7.91 2.99 -11.72
C THR A 229 7.41 3.21 -13.15
N LYS A 230 6.33 2.50 -13.50
CA LYS A 230 5.68 2.58 -14.80
C LYS A 230 5.30 4.03 -15.15
N GLY A 231 5.63 4.46 -16.35
CA GLY A 231 5.25 5.77 -16.90
C GLY A 231 6.06 6.95 -16.35
N THR A 232 6.96 6.74 -15.40
CA THR A 232 7.74 7.82 -14.79
C THR A 232 8.98 8.15 -15.62
N ALA A 233 9.13 9.40 -16.05
CA ALA A 233 10.39 9.89 -16.60
C ALA A 233 11.41 10.07 -15.47
N TYR A 234 12.67 9.72 -15.71
CA TYR A 234 13.74 9.91 -14.74
C TYR A 234 15.08 10.22 -15.41
N THR A 235 16.03 10.69 -14.61
CA THR A 235 17.43 10.91 -15.00
C THR A 235 18.40 10.14 -14.11
N VAL A 236 19.45 9.60 -14.70
CA VAL A 236 20.49 8.84 -14.03
C VAL A 236 21.78 9.65 -13.98
N GLY A 237 22.29 9.88 -12.78
CA GLY A 237 23.55 10.55 -12.52
C GLY A 237 24.57 9.61 -11.90
N ILE A 238 25.84 9.96 -12.07
CA ILE A 238 26.94 9.32 -11.32
C ILE A 238 27.72 10.46 -10.65
N SER A 239 27.90 10.40 -9.33
CA SER A 239 28.63 11.42 -8.57
C SER A 239 30.08 11.57 -9.06
N ASP A 240 30.75 12.65 -8.68
CA ASP A 240 32.14 12.90 -9.08
C ASP A 240 33.18 12.09 -8.26
N GLY A 241 32.72 11.11 -7.48
CA GLY A 241 33.55 10.31 -6.58
C GLY A 241 33.80 11.00 -5.24
N GLN A 242 34.67 10.42 -4.42
CA GLN A 242 35.05 10.98 -3.12
C GLN A 242 36.14 12.05 -3.22
N ASN A 243 36.92 12.01 -4.30
CA ASN A 243 38.08 12.89 -4.48
C ASN A 243 38.06 13.63 -5.83
N PRO A 244 36.98 14.31 -6.22
CA PRO A 244 36.95 14.99 -7.52
C PRO A 244 38.01 16.09 -7.63
N VAL A 245 38.42 16.42 -8.86
CA VAL A 245 39.30 17.59 -9.12
C VAL A 245 38.55 18.90 -8.81
N SER A 246 37.26 18.95 -9.16
CA SER A 246 36.34 20.05 -8.91
C SER A 246 34.90 19.54 -9.05
N VAL A 247 33.90 20.33 -8.67
CA VAL A 247 32.49 19.99 -8.89
C VAL A 247 32.23 19.84 -10.40
N GLY A 248 31.74 18.67 -10.83
CA GLY A 248 31.56 18.30 -12.23
C GLY A 248 32.85 17.96 -12.99
N GLY A 249 34.00 17.95 -12.30
CA GLY A 249 35.32 17.66 -12.87
C GLY A 249 35.66 16.18 -12.95
N GLN A 250 36.91 15.90 -13.33
CA GLN A 250 37.43 14.52 -13.42
C GLN A 250 37.35 13.83 -12.04
N ARG A 251 37.03 12.55 -12.06
CA ARG A 251 37.03 11.69 -10.88
C ARG A 251 38.46 11.30 -10.54
N ARG A 252 38.76 11.04 -9.27
CA ARG A 252 40.08 10.56 -8.86
C ARG A 252 39.96 9.40 -7.90
N MET A 253 40.65 8.31 -8.25
CA MET A 253 40.97 7.26 -7.30
C MET A 253 42.16 7.68 -6.45
N ILE A 254 42.21 7.21 -5.21
CA ILE A 254 43.25 7.57 -4.23
C ILE A 254 44.03 6.34 -3.76
N SER A 255 45.34 6.51 -3.56
CA SER A 255 46.24 5.56 -2.91
C SER A 255 47.20 6.34 -2.00
N GLY A 256 47.00 6.29 -0.69
CA GLY A 256 47.70 7.19 0.24
C GLY A 256 47.40 8.65 -0.09
N SER A 257 48.42 9.44 -0.39
CA SER A 257 48.30 10.85 -0.84
C SER A 257 48.31 11.01 -2.37
N ASN A 258 48.40 9.91 -3.12
CA ASN A 258 48.52 9.95 -4.57
C ASN A 258 47.14 9.78 -5.22
N PHE A 259 46.95 10.44 -6.35
CA PHE A 259 45.71 10.37 -7.11
C PHE A 259 45.93 9.77 -8.49
N LEU A 260 44.90 9.10 -9.00
CA LEU A 260 44.82 8.61 -10.37
C LEU A 260 43.49 9.09 -10.98
N ASN A 261 43.57 9.99 -11.96
CA ASN A 261 42.40 10.59 -12.59
C ASN A 261 41.75 9.61 -13.57
N TYR A 262 40.43 9.51 -13.52
CA TYR A 262 39.63 8.69 -14.42
C TYR A 262 38.28 9.35 -14.68
N ASP A 263 37.53 8.82 -15.65
CA ASP A 263 36.14 9.16 -15.80
C ASP A 263 35.29 8.01 -16.33
N ILE A 264 33.98 8.18 -16.23
CA ILE A 264 32.97 7.28 -16.79
C ILE A 264 32.21 8.07 -17.85
N PHE A 265 32.23 7.56 -19.07
CA PHE A 265 31.67 8.18 -20.27
C PHE A 265 30.39 7.48 -20.71
N LYS A 266 29.51 8.24 -21.37
CA LYS A 266 28.25 7.75 -21.91
C LYS A 266 28.55 6.80 -23.08
N SER A 267 28.10 5.55 -22.99
CA SER A 267 28.28 4.55 -24.05
C SER A 267 29.75 4.44 -24.51
N ALA A 268 30.01 4.35 -25.82
CA ALA A 268 31.34 4.38 -26.41
C ALA A 268 31.84 5.81 -26.77
N THR A 269 31.29 6.86 -26.15
CA THR A 269 31.66 8.26 -26.45
C THR A 269 32.74 8.78 -25.50
N THR A 270 33.20 10.02 -25.75
CA THR A 270 34.04 10.80 -24.82
C THR A 270 33.23 11.78 -23.96
N THR A 271 31.89 11.72 -24.02
CA THR A 271 31.03 12.59 -23.22
C THR A 271 30.92 12.04 -21.82
N ARG A 272 31.34 12.83 -20.83
CA ARG A 272 31.27 12.45 -19.41
C ARG A 272 29.85 12.13 -18.97
N TRP A 273 29.69 11.05 -18.20
CA TRP A 273 28.49 10.76 -17.44
C TRP A 273 28.69 11.20 -15.99
N GLY A 274 27.97 12.24 -15.59
CA GLY A 274 28.10 12.89 -14.28
C GLY A 274 26.74 13.14 -13.61
N SER A 275 26.77 13.75 -12.43
CA SER A 275 25.59 14.09 -11.64
C SER A 275 25.09 15.53 -11.82
N VAL A 276 25.88 16.39 -12.45
CA VAL A 276 25.57 17.83 -12.64
C VAL A 276 25.29 18.16 -14.11
N THR A 277 24.55 19.26 -14.33
CA THR A 277 24.25 19.85 -15.64
C THR A 277 23.71 18.84 -16.66
N THR A 278 24.22 18.84 -17.90
CA THR A 278 23.85 17.94 -19.00
C THR A 278 24.58 16.60 -18.94
N ALA A 279 25.41 16.36 -17.91
CA ALA A 279 26.17 15.13 -17.76
C ALA A 279 25.31 13.96 -17.29
N ARG A 280 24.15 14.21 -16.67
CA ARG A 280 23.14 13.19 -16.38
C ARG A 280 22.58 12.59 -17.68
N ARG A 281 21.99 11.39 -17.59
CA ARG A 281 21.34 10.71 -18.71
C ARG A 281 19.85 10.59 -18.46
N ALA A 282 19.03 11.06 -19.40
CA ALA A 282 17.59 10.85 -19.33
C ALA A 282 17.25 9.38 -19.66
N SER A 283 16.20 8.87 -19.04
CA SER A 283 15.62 7.54 -19.32
C SER A 283 15.29 7.29 -20.80
N SER A 284 14.93 8.34 -21.55
CA SER A 284 14.75 8.30 -23.01
C SER A 284 16.04 8.06 -23.81
N THR A 285 17.21 8.14 -23.18
CA THR A 285 18.54 7.98 -23.82
C THR A 285 19.23 6.67 -23.45
N ALA A 286 18.51 5.73 -22.80
CA ALA A 286 19.03 4.39 -22.52
C ALA A 286 19.28 3.61 -23.82
N GLU A 287 20.32 2.78 -23.85
CA GLU A 287 20.64 1.93 -25.01
C GLU A 287 19.65 0.78 -25.19
N VAL A 288 19.06 0.29 -24.10
CA VAL A 288 18.05 -0.76 -24.11
C VAL A 288 16.79 -0.26 -23.43
N ASN A 289 15.64 -0.44 -24.09
CA ASN A 289 14.32 0.00 -23.65
C ASN A 289 14.20 1.51 -23.36
N PRO A 290 14.64 2.41 -24.26
CA PRO A 290 14.54 3.85 -24.03
C PRO A 290 13.09 4.31 -23.82
N GLY A 291 12.90 5.26 -22.91
CA GLY A 291 11.61 5.85 -22.61
C GLY A 291 11.38 5.97 -21.11
N ASN A 292 10.13 6.21 -20.70
CA ASN A 292 9.76 6.25 -19.29
C ASN A 292 9.90 4.88 -18.63
N GLY A 293 9.96 4.86 -17.30
CA GLY A 293 10.02 3.63 -16.51
C GLY A 293 8.96 2.62 -16.93
N LEU A 294 9.34 1.35 -17.00
CA LEU A 294 8.45 0.27 -17.44
C LEU A 294 7.67 -0.36 -16.27
N GLY A 295 8.14 -0.14 -15.04
CA GLY A 295 7.69 -0.80 -13.82
C GLY A 295 8.10 -2.29 -13.75
N THR A 296 8.09 -3.01 -14.87
CA THR A 296 8.63 -4.37 -15.04
C THR A 296 9.67 -4.39 -16.16
N GLY A 297 10.84 -4.95 -15.88
CA GLY A 297 12.00 -4.85 -16.77
C GLY A 297 12.86 -3.62 -16.48
N SER A 298 13.98 -3.49 -17.19
CA SER A 298 14.96 -2.44 -16.94
C SER A 298 15.34 -1.69 -18.21
N GLN A 299 15.69 -0.43 -18.02
CA GLN A 299 16.49 0.33 -18.97
C GLN A 299 17.97 0.09 -18.70
N VAL A 300 18.74 -0.09 -19.77
CA VAL A 300 20.19 -0.33 -19.68
C VAL A 300 20.94 0.87 -20.20
N PHE A 301 21.90 1.33 -19.40
CA PHE A 301 22.79 2.44 -19.71
C PHE A 301 24.21 1.91 -19.84
N ASN A 302 24.71 1.83 -21.06
CA ASN A 302 26.08 1.42 -21.33
C ASN A 302 27.05 2.56 -21.00
N PHE A 303 28.24 2.20 -20.52
CA PHE A 303 29.30 3.15 -20.24
C PHE A 303 30.67 2.59 -20.61
N ASN A 304 31.60 3.52 -20.80
CA ASN A 304 33.02 3.26 -20.91
C ASN A 304 33.73 4.05 -19.82
N ALA A 305 34.49 3.38 -18.97
CA ALA A 305 35.33 4.03 -17.98
C ALA A 305 36.78 4.02 -18.48
N ALA A 306 37.49 5.13 -18.33
CA ALA A 306 38.89 5.22 -18.74
C ALA A 306 39.72 6.04 -17.75
N ILE A 307 40.98 5.65 -17.60
CA ILE A 307 42.01 6.45 -16.93
C ILE A 307 42.49 7.51 -17.92
N TYR A 308 42.62 8.75 -17.44
CA TYR A 308 43.13 9.84 -18.26
C TYR A 308 44.62 9.63 -18.60
N THR A 309 45.01 9.82 -19.85
CA THR A 309 46.42 9.69 -20.28
C THR A 309 47.21 11.00 -20.17
N ASN A 310 46.54 12.11 -19.88
CA ASN A 310 47.15 13.43 -19.72
C ASN A 310 47.50 13.75 -18.25
N GLN A 311 48.09 12.78 -17.54
CA GLN A 311 48.57 12.93 -16.17
C GLN A 311 49.95 12.29 -15.99
N ALA A 312 50.72 12.71 -14.99
CA ALA A 312 51.97 12.04 -14.63
C ALA A 312 51.67 10.61 -14.13
N THR A 313 52.55 9.65 -14.42
CA THR A 313 52.40 8.29 -13.88
C THR A 313 52.61 8.33 -12.36
N PRO A 314 51.58 8.03 -11.54
CA PRO A 314 51.73 8.08 -10.10
C PRO A 314 52.49 6.83 -9.61
N PRO A 315 52.95 6.79 -8.35
CA PRO A 315 53.62 5.63 -7.78
C PRO A 315 52.80 4.35 -7.89
N ALA A 316 53.47 3.19 -7.89
CA ALA A 316 52.78 1.90 -7.87
C ALA A 316 51.92 1.76 -6.60
N GLY A 317 50.67 1.33 -6.77
CA GLY A 317 49.72 1.18 -5.67
C GLY A 317 48.34 0.76 -6.14
N THR A 318 47.45 0.45 -5.19
CA THR A 318 46.03 0.18 -5.46
C THR A 318 45.24 1.46 -5.26
N TYR A 319 44.64 1.97 -6.32
CA TYR A 319 43.86 3.20 -6.32
C TYR A 319 42.37 2.86 -6.28
N ILE A 320 41.63 3.44 -5.34
CA ILE A 320 40.20 3.17 -5.15
C ILE A 320 39.44 4.50 -5.11
N ASP A 321 38.21 4.50 -5.62
CA ASP A 321 37.24 5.58 -5.45
C ASP A 321 35.86 4.96 -5.15
N ASN A 322 34.95 5.75 -4.59
CA ASN A 322 33.56 5.35 -4.42
C ASN A 322 32.64 6.38 -5.11
N VAL A 323 31.92 5.92 -6.13
CA VAL A 323 30.97 6.73 -6.89
C VAL A 323 29.54 6.30 -6.59
N VAL A 324 28.65 7.27 -6.48
CA VAL A 324 27.22 7.02 -6.22
C VAL A 324 26.49 7.18 -7.54
N LEU A 325 25.80 6.13 -7.97
CA LEU A 325 24.82 6.23 -9.04
C LEU A 325 23.47 6.55 -8.42
N ASP A 326 22.88 7.67 -8.84
CA ASP A 326 21.60 8.16 -8.33
C ASP A 326 20.56 8.29 -9.45
N VAL A 327 19.29 8.18 -9.07
CA VAL A 327 18.15 8.40 -9.96
C VAL A 327 17.34 9.58 -9.43
N GLY A 328 17.02 10.52 -10.31
CA GLY A 328 16.15 11.66 -10.02
C GLY A 328 14.89 11.62 -10.89
N PHE A 329 13.73 11.82 -10.27
CA PHE A 329 12.43 11.93 -10.92
C PHE A 329 12.10 13.38 -11.27
#